data_AF-A0AAX2EAB5-F1
#
_entry.id   AF-A0AAX2EAB5-F1
#
_cell.length_a   1.000
_cell.length_b   1.000
_cell.length_c   1.000
_cell.angle_alpha   90.00
_cell.angle_beta   90.00
_cell.angle_gamma   90.00
#
_symmetry.space_group_name_H-M   'P 1'
#
loop_
_entity.id
_entity.type
_entity.pdbx_description
1 polymer ?
#
loop_
_entity_poly.entity_id
_entity_poly.type
_entity_poly.pdbx_seq_one_letter_code
_entity_poly.pdbx_strand_id
1 'polypeptide(L)'
;MDHIKSGIEALQKQDLEGAAKHFNLAIEENPNDPVGYVNFGNLLMRMNELEKAERFFQRAIELDNKAATAYYGLGSMYYTGEMYEKAIQQLMEAVRLGLDEGDVHYLLGMSLQQTGQEKLALPYLQRAAELEDRDAAIVFQYGLALANAGEVDTAQKVLLDLLEWSPKHSDALYNVGVAYLYQQQFEKALAYMDKALEAQPDHEMAMHGKAQIELIMEQIENEE
;
A
#
# COMPACT_ATOMS: atom_id res chain seq x y z
N MET A 1 14.54 -31.07 8.82
CA MET A 1 14.12 -29.89 9.61
C MET A 1 13.55 -28.93 8.59
N ASP A 2 12.44 -28.25 8.85
CA ASP A 2 11.90 -27.31 7.86
C ASP A 2 12.74 -26.03 7.88
N HIS A 3 13.76 -25.99 7.02
CA HIS A 3 14.70 -24.88 6.94
C HIS A 3 14.06 -23.59 6.44
N ILE A 4 13.01 -23.66 5.61
CA ILE A 4 12.26 -22.47 5.21
C ILE A 4 11.58 -21.86 6.44
N LYS A 5 10.85 -22.67 7.20
CA LYS A 5 10.18 -22.21 8.42
C LYS A 5 11.16 -21.63 9.43
N SER A 6 12.27 -22.32 9.70
CA SER A 6 13.29 -21.81 10.63
C SER A 6 13.93 -20.50 10.16
N GLY A 7 14.13 -20.33 8.85
CA GLY A 7 14.63 -19.07 8.29
C GLY A 7 13.64 -17.92 8.44
N ILE A 8 12.34 -18.16 8.23
CA ILE A 8 11.28 -17.17 8.44
C ILE A 8 11.19 -16.77 9.93
N GLU A 9 11.25 -17.74 10.84
CA GLU A 9 11.26 -17.49 12.29
C GLU A 9 12.48 -16.66 12.72
N ALA A 10 13.66 -16.90 12.12
CA ALA A 10 14.85 -16.10 12.34
C ALA A 10 14.68 -14.66 11.84
N LEU A 11 14.11 -14.46 10.63
CA LEU A 11 13.77 -13.13 10.11
C LEU A 11 12.83 -12.35 11.03
N GLN A 12 11.81 -13.00 11.59
CA GLN A 12 10.88 -12.38 12.54
C GLN A 12 11.59 -11.89 13.80
N LYS A 13 12.66 -12.58 14.21
CA LYS A 13 13.51 -12.21 15.35
C LYS A 13 14.65 -11.24 14.99
N GLN A 14 14.68 -10.75 13.75
CA GLN A 14 15.77 -9.94 13.18
C GLN A 14 17.13 -10.65 13.17
N ASP A 15 17.16 -11.98 13.29
CA ASP A 15 18.37 -12.79 13.16
C ASP A 15 18.66 -13.04 11.67
N LEU A 16 19.31 -12.07 11.04
CA LEU A 16 19.64 -12.11 9.61
C LEU A 16 20.64 -13.22 9.27
N GLU A 17 21.59 -13.50 10.16
CA GLU A 17 22.59 -14.56 9.98
C GLU A 17 21.95 -15.95 10.08
N GLY A 18 21.08 -16.16 11.08
CA GLY A 18 20.31 -17.39 11.24
C GLY A 18 19.38 -17.63 10.05
N ALA A 19 18.70 -16.57 9.58
CA ALA A 19 17.88 -16.64 8.37
C ALA A 19 18.71 -17.02 7.14
N ALA A 20 19.85 -16.37 6.91
CA ALA A 20 20.75 -16.68 5.80
C ALA A 20 21.19 -18.14 5.83
N LYS A 21 21.60 -18.63 7.00
CA LYS A 21 22.02 -20.03 7.20
C LYS A 21 20.91 -21.01 6.84
N HIS A 22 19.70 -20.77 7.34
CA HIS A 22 18.57 -21.65 7.11
C HIS A 22 18.09 -21.63 5.66
N PHE A 23 17.98 -20.46 5.02
CA PHE A 23 17.62 -20.40 3.61
C PHE A 23 18.70 -21.01 2.70
N ASN A 24 19.98 -20.86 3.03
CA ASN A 24 21.05 -21.54 2.29
C ASN A 24 20.95 -23.06 2.40
N LEU A 25 20.70 -23.60 3.61
CA LEU A 25 20.47 -25.05 3.79
C LEU A 25 19.26 -25.55 3.01
N ALA A 26 18.16 -24.77 2.96
CA ALA A 26 16.99 -25.14 2.16
C ALA A 26 17.31 -25.24 0.65
N ILE A 27 18.13 -24.32 0.13
CA ILE A 27 18.61 -24.34 -1.26
C ILE A 27 19.57 -25.52 -1.50
N GLU A 28 20.46 -25.83 -0.56
CA GLU A 28 21.37 -26.97 -0.67
C GLU A 28 20.64 -28.32 -0.67
N GLU A 29 19.59 -28.46 0.15
CA GLU A 29 18.77 -29.67 0.19
C GLU A 29 17.90 -29.83 -1.06
N ASN A 30 17.32 -28.74 -1.56
CA ASN A 30 16.43 -28.74 -2.72
C ASN A 30 16.79 -27.62 -3.73
N PRO A 31 17.88 -27.76 -4.51
CA PRO A 31 18.39 -26.69 -5.38
C PRO A 31 17.51 -26.36 -6.59
N ASN A 32 16.48 -27.17 -6.85
CA ASN A 32 15.50 -26.93 -7.91
C ASN A 32 14.15 -26.42 -7.38
N ASP A 33 14.01 -26.24 -6.07
CA ASP A 33 12.80 -25.68 -5.46
C ASP A 33 12.91 -24.14 -5.42
N PRO A 34 12.00 -23.40 -6.09
CA PRO A 34 12.03 -21.94 -6.08
C PRO A 34 11.86 -21.33 -4.68
N VAL A 35 11.22 -22.02 -3.73
CA VAL A 35 10.84 -21.46 -2.42
C VAL A 35 12.06 -21.00 -1.62
N GLY A 36 13.17 -21.75 -1.64
CA GLY A 36 14.42 -21.36 -0.98
C GLY A 36 15.00 -20.07 -1.54
N TYR A 37 14.98 -19.92 -2.86
CA TYR A 37 15.47 -18.73 -3.55
C TYR A 37 14.61 -17.50 -3.28
N VAL A 38 13.28 -17.63 -3.29
CA VAL A 38 12.36 -16.53 -2.97
C VAL A 38 12.61 -16.00 -1.54
N ASN A 39 12.71 -16.90 -0.56
CA ASN A 39 12.94 -16.51 0.82
C ASN A 39 14.32 -15.87 1.03
N PHE A 40 15.35 -16.36 0.34
CA PHE A 40 16.68 -15.74 0.36
C PHE A 40 16.67 -14.36 -0.30
N GLY A 41 15.94 -14.18 -1.40
CA GLY A 41 15.70 -12.88 -2.03
C GLY A 41 15.05 -11.88 -1.08
N ASN A 42 14.02 -12.30 -0.34
CA ASN A 42 13.36 -11.48 0.68
C ASN A 42 14.31 -11.07 1.82
N LEU A 43 15.19 -11.98 2.26
CA LEU A 43 16.24 -11.65 3.23
C LEU A 43 17.20 -10.58 2.68
N LEU A 44 17.64 -10.72 1.44
CA LEU A 44 18.54 -9.75 0.80
C LEU A 44 17.89 -8.37 0.65
N MET A 45 16.59 -8.31 0.35
CA MET A 45 15.85 -7.04 0.38
C MET A 45 15.89 -6.39 1.76
N ARG A 46 15.70 -7.15 2.85
CA ARG A 46 15.81 -6.64 4.23
C ARG A 46 17.22 -6.13 4.57
N MET A 47 18.24 -6.65 3.90
CA MET A 47 19.63 -6.21 4.02
C MET A 47 19.98 -5.05 3.07
N ASN A 48 19.01 -4.55 2.29
CA ASN A 48 19.20 -3.53 1.25
C ASN A 48 20.20 -3.96 0.15
N GLU A 49 20.29 -5.25 -0.12
CA GLU A 49 21.17 -5.86 -1.13
C GLU A 49 20.37 -6.17 -2.41
N LEU A 50 19.83 -5.12 -3.03
CA LEU A 50 18.81 -5.21 -4.09
C LEU A 50 19.30 -5.98 -5.33
N GLU A 51 20.54 -5.75 -5.79
CA GLU A 51 21.08 -6.43 -6.97
C GLU A 51 21.25 -7.93 -6.74
N LYS A 52 21.53 -8.34 -5.50
CA LYS A 52 21.60 -9.76 -5.14
C LYS A 52 20.19 -10.34 -5.05
N ALA A 53 19.25 -9.64 -4.40
CA ALA A 53 17.86 -10.06 -4.30
C ALA A 53 17.25 -10.33 -5.68
N GLU A 54 17.48 -9.44 -6.64
CA GLU A 54 17.02 -9.58 -8.03
C GLU A 54 17.47 -10.92 -8.64
N ARG A 55 18.74 -11.29 -8.48
CA ARG A 55 19.28 -12.56 -9.00
C ARG A 55 18.63 -13.78 -8.36
N PHE A 56 18.31 -13.72 -7.07
CA PHE A 56 17.63 -14.82 -6.38
C PHE A 56 16.19 -14.98 -6.85
N PHE A 57 15.44 -13.89 -7.03
CA PHE A 57 14.08 -13.96 -7.59
C PHE A 57 14.09 -14.42 -9.05
N GLN A 58 15.00 -13.90 -9.87
CA GLN A 58 15.17 -14.37 -11.26
C GLN A 58 15.50 -15.86 -11.30
N ARG A 59 16.36 -16.35 -10.39
CA ARG A 59 16.66 -17.77 -10.28
C ARG A 59 15.43 -18.60 -9.91
N ALA A 60 14.60 -18.11 -8.99
CA ALA A 60 13.34 -18.78 -8.64
C ALA A 60 12.39 -18.88 -9.85
N ILE A 61 12.28 -17.81 -10.64
CA ILE A 61 11.47 -17.76 -11.87
C ILE A 61 12.03 -18.71 -12.95
N GLU A 62 13.36 -18.82 -13.08
CA GLU A 62 13.99 -19.77 -14.00
C GLU A 62 13.70 -21.23 -13.63
N LEU A 63 13.66 -21.53 -12.33
CA LEU A 63 13.36 -22.87 -11.82
C LEU A 63 11.89 -23.23 -11.99
N ASP A 64 10.99 -22.28 -11.71
CA ASP A 64 9.56 -22.42 -11.94
C ASP A 64 8.94 -21.08 -12.38
N ASN A 65 8.59 -21.00 -13.66
CA ASN A 65 7.94 -19.82 -14.23
C ASN A 65 6.47 -19.64 -13.81
N LYS A 66 5.96 -20.52 -12.95
CA LYS A 66 4.64 -20.38 -12.31
C LYS A 66 4.73 -20.02 -10.83
N ALA A 67 5.93 -19.81 -10.29
CA ALA A 67 6.13 -19.38 -8.91
C ALA A 67 5.67 -17.92 -8.73
N ALA A 68 4.37 -17.70 -8.51
CA ALA A 68 3.78 -16.37 -8.38
C ALA A 68 4.46 -15.52 -7.28
N THR A 69 4.89 -16.14 -6.19
CA THR A 69 5.61 -15.48 -5.08
C THR A 69 6.99 -14.95 -5.49
N ALA A 70 7.65 -15.54 -6.48
CA ALA A 70 8.91 -15.03 -7.02
C ALA A 70 8.71 -13.75 -7.83
N TYR A 71 7.66 -13.71 -8.65
CA TYR A 71 7.25 -12.51 -9.37
C TYR A 71 6.81 -11.40 -8.41
N TYR A 72 6.06 -11.74 -7.35
CA TYR A 72 5.72 -10.79 -6.30
C TYR A 72 6.95 -10.22 -5.59
N GLY A 73 7.89 -11.07 -5.17
CA GLY A 73 9.14 -10.62 -4.54
C GLY A 73 9.95 -9.68 -5.43
N LEU A 74 10.09 -10.02 -6.73
CA LEU A 74 10.78 -9.16 -7.69
C LEU A 74 10.03 -7.85 -7.94
N GLY A 75 8.70 -7.89 -8.02
CA GLY A 75 7.85 -6.71 -8.16
C GLY A 75 7.92 -5.77 -6.96
N SER A 76 7.87 -6.32 -5.75
CA SER A 76 8.06 -5.58 -4.49
C SER A 76 9.44 -4.95 -4.42
N MET A 77 10.49 -5.68 -4.82
CA MET A 77 11.85 -5.13 -4.91
C MET A 77 11.93 -3.93 -5.86
N TYR A 78 11.35 -4.04 -7.05
CA TYR A 78 11.32 -2.93 -8.00
C TYR A 78 10.50 -1.74 -7.47
N TYR A 79 9.40 -1.99 -6.76
CA TYR A 79 8.63 -0.93 -6.10
C TYR A 79 9.46 -0.18 -5.06
N THR A 80 10.16 -0.90 -4.16
CA THR A 80 11.05 -0.29 -3.15
C THR A 80 12.19 0.51 -3.80
N GLY A 81 12.68 0.06 -4.95
CA GLY A 81 13.67 0.79 -5.75
C GLY A 81 13.09 1.86 -6.69
N GLU A 82 11.82 2.23 -6.54
CA GLU A 82 11.10 3.23 -7.34
C GLU A 82 11.07 2.96 -8.86
N MET A 83 11.31 1.71 -9.26
CA MET A 83 11.26 1.24 -10.65
C MET A 83 9.83 0.77 -10.98
N TYR A 84 8.87 1.69 -10.90
CA TYR A 84 7.44 1.38 -10.92
C TYR A 84 6.97 0.65 -12.18
N GLU A 85 7.49 0.96 -13.36
CA GLU A 85 7.12 0.25 -14.59
C GLU A 85 7.55 -1.23 -14.54
N LYS A 86 8.72 -1.53 -13.97
CA LYS A 86 9.16 -2.91 -13.77
C LYS A 86 8.35 -3.60 -12.68
N ALA A 87 8.02 -2.89 -11.61
CA ALA A 87 7.16 -3.40 -10.55
C ALA A 87 5.80 -3.84 -11.10
N ILE A 88 5.14 -2.99 -11.91
CA ILE A 88 3.87 -3.31 -12.57
C ILE A 88 3.98 -4.62 -13.36
N GLN A 89 5.02 -4.78 -14.19
CA GLN A 89 5.18 -5.99 -15.00
C GLN A 89 5.25 -7.26 -14.17
N GLN A 90 6.03 -7.26 -13.08
CA GLN A 90 6.18 -8.46 -12.25
C GLN A 90 4.97 -8.71 -11.35
N LEU A 91 4.38 -7.65 -10.78
CA LEU A 91 3.18 -7.77 -9.93
C LEU A 91 1.97 -8.24 -10.73
N MET A 92 1.78 -7.74 -11.96
CA MET A 92 0.74 -8.25 -12.87
C MET A 92 0.92 -9.73 -13.17
N GLU A 93 2.15 -10.19 -13.35
CA GLU A 93 2.43 -11.60 -13.60
C GLU A 93 2.14 -12.47 -12.36
N ALA A 94 2.47 -11.99 -11.16
CA ALA A 94 2.10 -12.65 -9.91
C ALA A 94 0.57 -12.83 -9.80
N VAL A 95 -0.20 -11.76 -10.05
CA VAL A 95 -1.67 -11.81 -10.06
C VAL A 95 -2.18 -12.76 -11.16
N ARG A 96 -1.60 -12.71 -12.37
CA ARG A 96 -1.96 -13.60 -13.49
C ARG A 96 -1.74 -15.08 -13.17
N LEU A 97 -0.73 -15.39 -12.36
CA LEU A 97 -0.40 -16.74 -11.89
C LEU A 97 -1.24 -17.16 -10.67
N GLY A 98 -2.14 -16.30 -10.18
CA GLY A 98 -3.13 -16.62 -9.16
C GLY A 98 -2.76 -16.18 -7.75
N LEU A 99 -1.74 -15.32 -7.56
CA LEU A 99 -1.51 -14.70 -6.26
C LEU A 99 -2.57 -13.62 -6.02
N ASP A 100 -3.48 -13.88 -5.08
CA ASP A 100 -4.61 -13.01 -4.72
C ASP A 100 -4.51 -12.64 -3.24
N GLU A 101 -3.57 -11.75 -2.92
CA GLU A 101 -3.30 -11.23 -1.58
C GLU A 101 -3.40 -9.70 -1.58
N GLY A 102 -3.75 -9.08 -0.45
CA GLY A 102 -3.93 -7.63 -0.39
C GLY A 102 -2.69 -6.85 -0.81
N ASP A 103 -1.51 -7.25 -0.33
CA ASP A 103 -0.23 -6.59 -0.60
C ASP A 103 0.13 -6.53 -2.10
N VAL A 104 -0.08 -7.62 -2.85
CA VAL A 104 0.27 -7.64 -4.28
C VAL A 104 -0.61 -6.68 -5.08
N HIS A 105 -1.91 -6.63 -4.77
CA HIS A 105 -2.84 -5.69 -5.39
C HIS A 105 -2.57 -4.25 -4.96
N TYR A 106 -2.24 -4.03 -3.69
CA TYR A 106 -1.86 -2.73 -3.16
C TYR A 106 -0.62 -2.18 -3.88
N LEU A 107 0.47 -2.94 -3.92
CA LEU A 107 1.71 -2.52 -4.60
C LEU A 107 1.50 -2.28 -6.10
N LEU A 108 0.65 -3.09 -6.75
CA LEU A 108 0.33 -2.90 -8.16
C LEU A 108 -0.47 -1.61 -8.38
N GLY A 109 -1.49 -1.37 -7.55
CA GLY A 109 -2.26 -0.14 -7.55
C GLY A 109 -1.40 1.11 -7.32
N MET A 110 -0.54 1.08 -6.29
CA MET A 110 0.38 2.17 -5.99
C MET A 110 1.36 2.42 -7.13
N SER A 111 1.93 1.37 -7.73
CA SER A 111 2.85 1.50 -8.88
C SER A 111 2.16 2.13 -10.10
N LEU A 112 0.90 1.77 -10.34
CA LEU A 112 0.09 2.38 -11.40
C LEU A 112 -0.18 3.86 -11.12
N GLN A 113 -0.46 4.26 -9.88
CA GLN A 113 -0.58 5.67 -9.51
C GLN A 113 0.73 6.44 -9.74
N GLN A 114 1.87 5.90 -9.31
CA GLN A 114 3.18 6.56 -9.49
C GLN A 114 3.57 6.75 -10.97
N THR A 115 3.00 5.95 -11.85
CA THR A 115 3.19 6.07 -13.31
C THR A 115 2.07 6.85 -14.01
N GLY A 116 1.17 7.49 -13.25
CA GLY A 116 0.05 8.30 -13.77
C GLY A 116 -1.10 7.50 -14.36
N GLN A 117 -1.15 6.19 -14.15
CA GLN A 117 -2.17 5.27 -14.66
C GLN A 117 -3.33 5.11 -13.66
N GLU A 118 -3.85 6.21 -13.13
CA GLU A 118 -4.82 6.25 -12.03
C GLU A 118 -6.09 5.42 -12.32
N LYS A 119 -6.60 5.48 -13.56
CA LYS A 119 -7.77 4.69 -13.97
C LYS A 119 -7.55 3.18 -13.89
N LEU A 120 -6.31 2.73 -14.10
CA LEU A 120 -5.95 1.32 -14.00
C LEU A 120 -5.66 0.92 -12.54
N ALA A 121 -5.25 1.86 -11.69
CA ALA A 121 -4.94 1.59 -10.28
C ALA A 121 -6.18 1.25 -9.45
N LEU A 122 -7.30 1.94 -9.69
CA LEU A 122 -8.53 1.82 -8.90
C LEU A 122 -8.99 0.37 -8.66
N PRO A 123 -9.14 -0.50 -9.67
CA PRO A 123 -9.59 -1.88 -9.42
C PRO A 123 -8.63 -2.70 -8.56
N TYR A 124 -7.32 -2.43 -8.60
CA TYR A 124 -6.34 -3.13 -7.75
C TYR A 124 -6.37 -2.61 -6.31
N LEU A 125 -6.48 -1.29 -6.10
CA LEU A 125 -6.65 -0.72 -4.76
C LEU A 125 -7.98 -1.14 -4.13
N GLN A 126 -9.05 -1.24 -4.92
CA GLN A 126 -10.31 -1.82 -4.49
C GLN A 126 -10.11 -3.27 -4.03
N ARG A 127 -9.47 -4.12 -4.87
CA ARG A 127 -9.25 -5.52 -4.52
C ARG A 127 -8.38 -5.69 -3.27
N ALA A 128 -7.38 -4.84 -3.10
CA ALA A 128 -6.56 -4.80 -1.89
C ALA A 128 -7.42 -4.48 -0.64
N ALA A 129 -8.28 -3.47 -0.71
CA ALA A 129 -9.18 -3.10 0.39
C ALA A 129 -10.27 -4.14 0.68
N GLU A 130 -10.68 -4.93 -0.32
CA GLU A 130 -11.60 -6.07 -0.12
C GLU A 130 -10.92 -7.24 0.63
N LEU A 131 -9.62 -7.46 0.38
CA LEU A 131 -8.85 -8.54 1.00
C LEU A 131 -8.36 -8.15 2.41
N GLU A 132 -8.05 -6.88 2.62
CA GLU A 132 -7.49 -6.33 3.87
C GLU A 132 -8.35 -5.16 4.39
N ASP A 133 -9.62 -5.44 4.71
CA ASP A 133 -10.64 -4.46 5.09
C ASP A 133 -10.38 -3.73 6.44
N ARG A 134 -9.34 -4.15 7.16
CA ARG A 134 -8.87 -3.58 8.43
C ARG A 134 -7.47 -2.99 8.37
N ASP A 135 -6.85 -2.94 7.19
CA ASP A 135 -5.63 -2.16 7.00
C ASP A 135 -6.00 -0.71 6.66
N ALA A 136 -5.73 0.19 7.60
CA ALA A 136 -6.11 1.60 7.47
C ALA A 136 -5.43 2.28 6.28
N ALA A 137 -4.17 1.93 5.96
CA ALA A 137 -3.45 2.51 4.85
C ALA A 137 -4.04 2.06 3.51
N ILE A 138 -4.36 0.78 3.37
CA ILE A 138 -4.97 0.22 2.15
C ILE A 138 -6.36 0.83 1.92
N VAL A 139 -7.23 0.82 2.94
CA VAL A 139 -8.58 1.38 2.83
C VAL A 139 -8.55 2.88 2.53
N PHE A 140 -7.62 3.62 3.15
CA PHE A 140 -7.42 5.04 2.87
C PHE A 140 -6.98 5.28 1.41
N GLN A 141 -6.00 4.53 0.90
CA GLN A 141 -5.54 4.66 -0.49
C GLN A 141 -6.63 4.32 -1.50
N TYR A 142 -7.50 3.35 -1.20
CA TYR A 142 -8.68 3.08 -2.02
C TYR A 142 -9.66 4.27 -2.01
N GLY A 143 -9.95 4.86 -0.84
CA GLY A 143 -10.76 6.07 -0.73
C GLY A 143 -10.19 7.24 -1.54
N LEU A 144 -8.87 7.44 -1.49
CA LEU A 144 -8.19 8.48 -2.27
C LEU A 144 -8.27 8.20 -3.78
N ALA A 145 -8.10 6.95 -4.20
CA ALA A 145 -8.24 6.56 -5.60
C ALA A 145 -9.66 6.80 -6.15
N LEU A 146 -10.70 6.55 -5.34
CA LEU A 146 -12.09 6.89 -5.68
C LEU A 146 -12.26 8.41 -5.85
N ALA A 147 -11.73 9.20 -4.93
CA ALA A 147 -11.80 10.66 -5.00
C ALA A 147 -11.14 11.20 -6.28
N ASN A 148 -9.94 10.70 -6.62
CA ASN A 148 -9.23 11.06 -7.85
C ASN A 148 -9.97 10.62 -9.12
N ALA A 149 -10.72 9.51 -9.05
CA ALA A 149 -11.60 9.07 -10.13
C ALA A 149 -12.88 9.91 -10.26
N GLY A 150 -13.13 10.85 -9.34
CA GLY A 150 -14.34 11.69 -9.30
C GLY A 150 -15.52 11.06 -8.57
N GLU A 151 -15.34 9.87 -7.99
CA GLU A 151 -16.36 9.13 -7.21
C GLU A 151 -16.42 9.66 -5.77
N VAL A 152 -16.61 10.98 -5.61
CA VAL A 152 -16.44 11.70 -4.33
C VAL A 152 -17.38 11.18 -3.24
N ASP A 153 -18.64 10.88 -3.57
CA ASP A 153 -19.61 10.37 -2.57
C ASP A 153 -19.23 8.96 -2.08
N THR A 154 -18.74 8.11 -2.99
CA THR A 154 -18.25 6.76 -2.64
C THR A 154 -16.97 6.83 -1.82
N ALA A 155 -16.04 7.71 -2.21
CA ALA A 155 -14.81 7.98 -1.45
C ALA A 155 -15.12 8.43 -0.02
N GLN A 156 -16.03 9.41 0.12
CA GLN A 156 -16.45 9.90 1.42
C GLN A 156 -17.04 8.79 2.28
N LYS A 157 -17.88 7.91 1.72
CA LYS A 157 -18.44 6.77 2.45
C LYS A 157 -17.34 5.82 2.93
N VAL A 158 -16.42 5.41 2.06
CA VAL A 158 -15.30 4.52 2.42
C VAL A 158 -14.47 5.12 3.55
N LEU A 159 -14.16 6.42 3.47
CA LEU A 159 -13.39 7.11 4.49
C LEU A 159 -14.16 7.29 5.81
N LEU A 160 -15.48 7.51 5.77
CA LEU A 160 -16.32 7.52 6.97
C LEU A 160 -16.35 6.14 7.63
N ASP A 161 -16.49 5.07 6.86
CA ASP A 161 -16.48 3.69 7.36
C ASP A 161 -15.11 3.35 8.00
N LEU A 162 -13.99 3.81 7.40
CA LEU A 162 -12.64 3.72 7.99
C LEU A 162 -12.57 4.43 9.35
N LEU A 163 -13.16 5.62 9.47
CA LEU A 163 -13.12 6.42 10.70
C LEU A 163 -13.95 5.83 11.84
N GLU A 164 -14.88 4.90 11.58
CA GLU A 164 -15.62 4.20 12.64
C GLU A 164 -14.69 3.37 13.53
N TRP A 165 -13.61 2.83 12.98
CA TRP A 165 -12.66 1.98 13.68
C TRP A 165 -11.23 2.54 13.75
N SER A 166 -10.91 3.54 12.93
CA SER A 166 -9.68 4.33 13.01
C SER A 166 -10.00 5.83 13.18
N PRO A 167 -10.64 6.24 14.30
CA PRO A 167 -11.19 7.59 14.46
C PRO A 167 -10.16 8.71 14.53
N LYS A 168 -8.87 8.38 14.62
CA LYS A 168 -7.75 9.33 14.65
C LYS A 168 -6.93 9.34 13.36
N HIS A 169 -7.43 8.73 12.28
CA HIS A 169 -6.76 8.80 10.99
C HIS A 169 -6.87 10.21 10.41
N SER A 170 -5.85 11.04 10.61
CA SER A 170 -5.92 12.46 10.29
C SER A 170 -6.14 12.72 8.80
N ASP A 171 -5.44 12.02 7.90
CA ASP A 171 -5.66 12.21 6.45
C ASP A 171 -7.08 11.84 5.99
N ALA A 172 -7.70 10.83 6.60
CA ALA A 172 -9.06 10.44 6.28
C ALA A 172 -10.07 11.47 6.79
N LEU A 173 -9.86 12.01 8.00
CA LEU A 173 -10.65 13.13 8.54
C LEU A 173 -10.55 14.35 7.61
N TYR A 174 -9.33 14.71 7.19
CA TYR A 174 -9.09 15.79 6.24
C TYR A 174 -9.84 15.56 4.91
N ASN A 175 -9.69 14.39 4.30
CA ASN A 175 -10.32 14.09 3.01
C ASN A 175 -11.87 14.04 3.09
N VAL A 176 -12.44 13.58 4.21
CA VAL A 176 -13.90 13.70 4.46
C VAL A 176 -14.32 15.16 4.58
N GLY A 177 -13.51 16.00 5.24
CA GLY A 177 -13.72 17.44 5.30
C GLY A 177 -13.69 18.09 3.91
N VAL A 178 -12.74 17.71 3.06
CA VAL A 178 -12.67 18.15 1.65
C VAL A 178 -13.91 17.72 0.87
N ALA A 179 -14.40 16.51 1.06
CA ALA A 179 -15.63 16.04 0.41
C ALA A 179 -16.86 16.88 0.83
N TYR A 180 -17.00 17.21 2.12
CA TYR A 180 -18.06 18.12 2.58
C TYR A 180 -17.91 19.54 2.03
N LEU A 181 -16.67 20.03 1.91
CA LEU A 181 -16.40 21.34 1.30
C LEU A 181 -16.82 21.36 -0.18
N TYR A 182 -16.52 20.31 -0.94
CA TYR A 182 -16.96 20.14 -2.33
C TYR A 182 -18.49 20.15 -2.45
N GLN A 183 -19.19 19.57 -1.46
CA GLN A 183 -20.64 19.57 -1.34
C GLN A 183 -21.21 20.88 -0.73
N GLN A 184 -20.38 21.91 -0.49
CA GLN A 184 -20.75 23.19 0.13
C GLN A 184 -21.39 23.07 1.53
N GLN A 185 -21.09 21.98 2.26
CA GLN A 185 -21.51 21.79 3.65
C GLN A 185 -20.42 22.31 4.60
N PHE A 186 -20.28 23.64 4.67
CA PHE A 186 -19.15 24.32 5.30
C PHE A 186 -18.99 23.97 6.80
N GLU A 187 -20.09 23.88 7.56
CA GLU A 187 -20.02 23.57 8.99
C GLU A 187 -19.50 22.15 9.24
N LYS A 188 -19.92 21.19 8.40
CA LYS A 188 -19.41 19.81 8.48
C LYS A 188 -17.96 19.74 8.03
N ALA A 189 -17.62 20.44 6.95
CA ALA A 189 -16.24 20.51 6.48
C ALA A 189 -15.32 21.03 7.59
N LEU A 190 -15.68 22.15 8.23
CA LEU A 190 -14.94 22.75 9.34
C LEU A 190 -14.79 21.76 10.51
N ALA A 191 -15.88 21.10 10.91
CA ALA A 191 -15.86 20.11 11.99
C ALA A 191 -14.92 18.92 11.71
N TYR A 192 -14.78 18.50 10.46
CA TYR A 192 -13.83 17.43 10.09
C TYR A 192 -12.40 17.95 10.00
N MET A 193 -12.16 19.20 9.58
CA MET A 193 -10.84 19.82 9.67
C MET A 193 -10.37 19.94 11.13
N ASP A 194 -11.26 20.34 12.04
CA ASP A 194 -10.97 20.40 13.47
C ASP A 194 -10.58 19.03 14.02
N LYS A 195 -11.35 17.98 13.71
CA LYS A 195 -11.01 16.60 14.10
C LYS A 195 -9.65 16.17 13.55
N ALA A 196 -9.33 16.51 12.30
CA ALA A 196 -8.03 16.19 11.70
C ALA A 196 -6.89 16.85 12.49
N LEU A 197 -7.05 18.11 12.89
CA LEU A 197 -6.08 18.86 13.71
C LEU A 197 -6.02 18.38 15.17
N GLU A 198 -7.13 17.90 15.73
CA GLU A 198 -7.13 17.22 17.03
C GLU A 198 -6.34 15.91 16.99
N ALA A 199 -6.46 15.15 15.88
CA ALA A 199 -5.73 13.90 15.68
C ALA A 199 -4.25 14.15 15.39
N GLN A 200 -3.95 15.18 14.60
CA GLN A 200 -2.61 15.58 14.20
C GLN A 200 -2.50 17.12 14.11
N PRO A 201 -1.99 17.79 15.18
CA PRO A 201 -1.94 19.25 15.23
C PRO A 201 -1.08 19.93 14.16
N ASP A 202 -0.12 19.21 13.58
CA ASP A 202 0.78 19.71 12.52
C ASP A 202 0.32 19.32 11.10
N HIS A 203 -0.92 18.85 10.93
CA HIS A 203 -1.46 18.49 9.61
C HIS A 203 -1.69 19.74 8.74
N GLU A 204 -0.68 20.10 7.95
CA GLU A 204 -0.63 21.34 7.15
C GLU A 204 -1.87 21.54 6.26
N MET A 205 -2.27 20.50 5.52
CA MET A 205 -3.40 20.59 4.59
C MET A 205 -4.74 20.86 5.31
N ALA A 206 -4.91 20.37 6.54
CA ALA A 206 -6.13 20.58 7.33
C ALA A 206 -6.15 21.99 7.94
N MET A 207 -4.98 22.52 8.36
CA MET A 207 -4.85 23.93 8.79
C MET A 207 -5.23 24.88 7.64
N HIS A 208 -4.69 24.64 6.45
CA HIS A 208 -5.03 25.43 5.26
C HIS A 208 -6.50 25.30 4.87
N GLY A 209 -7.03 24.07 4.84
CA GLY A 209 -8.43 23.81 4.54
C GLY A 209 -9.38 24.49 5.52
N LYS A 210 -9.09 24.44 6.82
CA LYS A 210 -9.84 25.14 7.87
C LYS A 210 -9.88 26.65 7.63
N ALA A 211 -8.73 27.28 7.46
CA ALA A 211 -8.65 28.73 7.25
C ALA A 211 -9.43 29.17 5.99
N GLN A 212 -9.39 28.38 4.92
CA GLN A 212 -10.16 28.65 3.71
C GLN A 212 -11.67 28.57 3.97
N ILE A 213 -12.13 27.57 4.72
CA ILE A 213 -13.55 27.41 5.06
C ILE A 213 -14.04 28.57 5.92
N GLU A 214 -13.28 28.97 6.94
CA GLU A 214 -13.62 30.11 7.81
C GLU A 214 -13.78 31.41 7.02
N LEU A 215 -12.87 31.68 6.08
CA LEU A 215 -12.97 32.86 5.19
C LEU A 215 -14.22 32.82 4.30
N ILE A 216 -14.58 31.66 3.77
CA ILE A 216 -15.79 31.52 2.94
C ILE A 216 -17.04 31.78 3.78
N MET A 217 -17.11 31.23 4.99
CA MET A 217 -18.24 31.43 5.89
C MET A 217 -18.39 32.91 6.29
N GLU A 218 -17.28 33.58 6.63
CA GLU A 218 -17.30 35.02 6.94
C GLU A 218 -17.79 35.86 5.75
N GLN A 219 -17.42 35.50 4.52
CA GLN A 219 -17.92 36.19 3.32
C GLN A 219 -19.42 36.01 3.14
N ILE A 220 -19.94 34.79 3.33
CA ILE A 220 -21.38 34.50 3.23
C ILE A 220 -22.16 35.29 4.28
N GLU A 221 -21.70 35.29 5.54
CA GLU A 221 -22.36 36.04 6.63
C GLU A 221 -22.39 37.56 6.39
N ASN A 222 -21.40 38.10 5.68
CA ASN A 222 -21.34 39.53 5.34
C ASN A 222 -22.18 39.90 4.10
N GLU A 223 -22.67 38.91 3.34
CA GLU A 223 -23.51 39.11 2.15
C GLU A 223 -25.02 38.91 2.42
N GLU A 224 -25.40 38.39 3.59
CA GLU A 224 -26.79 38.22 4.07
C GLU A 224 -27.32 39.43 4.88
#